data_AF-A0A6A6XUL1-F1
#
_entry.id   AF-A0A6A6XUL1-F1
#
_cell.length_a   1.000
_cell.length_b   1.000
_cell.length_c   1.000
_cell.angle_alpha   90.00
_cell.angle_beta   90.00
_cell.angle_gamma   90.00
#
_symmetry.space_group_name_H-M   'P 1'
#
loop_
_entity.id
_entity.type
_entity.pdbx_description
1 polymer ?
#
loop_
_entity_poly.entity_id
_entity_poly.type
_entity_poly.pdbx_seq_one_letter_code
_entity_poly.pdbx_strand_id
1 'polypeptide(L)'
;MAPSQNGSEPLLPPKLLNEGPEPISATSLGAIKALSILRIALGASVLIAPRWSSALFRLPIPAEMAVIARLFGGREVVLGELLLTAQDKNSPTGGRREMKRALWANIGADSLDVCSVIFAVATGTMGKVPGALFGGGAAVLIALAALSLKGF
;
A
#
# COMPACT_ATOMS: atom_id res chain seq x y z
N MET A 1 -51.89 2.52 42.33
CA MET A 1 -51.38 3.27 41.17
C MET A 1 -50.05 3.88 41.60
N ALA A 2 -48.91 3.34 41.15
CA ALA A 2 -47.58 3.85 41.45
C ALA A 2 -46.84 4.09 40.11
N PRO A 3 -46.14 5.22 39.93
CA PRO A 3 -45.59 5.60 38.62
C PRO A 3 -44.28 4.86 38.32
N SER A 4 -44.12 4.51 37.04
CA SER A 4 -42.94 3.91 36.44
C SER A 4 -41.75 4.88 36.44
N GLN A 5 -40.60 4.48 36.97
CA GLN A 5 -39.34 5.14 36.64
C GLN A 5 -38.68 4.40 35.47
N ASN A 6 -38.95 4.91 34.25
CA ASN A 6 -38.16 4.61 33.06
C ASN A 6 -36.80 5.31 33.19
N GLY A 7 -35.86 4.67 33.87
CA GLY A 7 -34.45 5.07 33.89
C GLY A 7 -33.70 4.33 32.80
N SER A 8 -33.77 4.82 31.56
CA SER A 8 -32.86 4.39 30.50
C SER A 8 -31.48 5.00 30.75
N GLU A 9 -30.76 4.44 31.72
CA GLU A 9 -29.32 4.69 31.85
C GLU A 9 -28.63 4.22 30.56
N PRO A 10 -27.74 5.04 29.97
CA PRO A 10 -26.96 4.61 28.83
C PRO A 10 -26.11 3.40 29.23
N LEU A 11 -26.29 2.28 28.53
CA LEU A 11 -25.55 1.02 28.76
C LEU A 11 -24.03 1.12 28.54
N LEU A 12 -23.54 2.27 28.08
CA LEU A 12 -22.13 2.51 27.80
C LEU A 12 -21.60 3.65 28.69
N PRO A 13 -20.47 3.44 29.40
CA PRO A 13 -19.84 4.49 30.17
C PRO A 13 -19.50 5.69 29.26
N PRO A 14 -19.75 6.94 29.69
CA PRO A 14 -19.50 8.15 28.91
C PRO A 14 -18.06 8.27 28.37
N LYS A 15 -17.12 7.59 29.02
CA LYS A 15 -15.71 7.54 28.64
C LYS A 15 -15.50 6.87 27.26
N LEU A 16 -16.33 5.89 26.90
CA LEU A 16 -16.26 5.22 25.58
C LEU A 16 -16.87 6.06 24.45
N LEU A 17 -17.66 7.09 24.77
CA LEU A 17 -18.25 8.00 23.77
C LEU A 17 -17.29 9.14 23.38
N ASN A 18 -16.30 9.45 24.21
CA ASN A 18 -15.35 10.55 24.02
C ASN A 18 -13.96 10.12 23.52
N GLU A 19 -13.66 8.82 23.49
CA GLU A 19 -12.46 8.30 22.83
C GLU A 19 -12.71 8.16 21.32
N GLY A 20 -12.77 9.30 20.64
CA GLY A 20 -12.64 9.32 19.19
C GLY A 20 -11.31 8.66 18.79
N PRO A 21 -11.25 7.91 17.68
CA PRO A 21 -10.02 7.23 17.27
C PRO A 21 -8.89 8.25 17.16
N GLU A 22 -7.75 7.93 17.78
CA GLU A 22 -6.57 8.79 17.80
C GLU A 22 -6.24 9.24 16.36
N PRO A 23 -5.89 10.51 16.12
CA PRO A 23 -5.55 10.96 14.78
C PRO A 23 -4.30 10.21 14.28
N ILE A 24 -4.30 9.81 13.00
CA ILE A 24 -3.11 9.21 12.37
C ILE A 24 -1.99 10.25 12.39
N SER A 25 -0.77 9.82 12.77
CA SER A 25 0.38 10.74 12.79
C SER A 25 0.61 11.38 11.42
N ALA A 26 0.97 12.67 11.39
CA ALA A 26 1.22 13.40 10.15
C ALA A 26 2.31 12.73 9.28
N THR A 27 3.32 12.16 9.94
CA THR A 27 4.40 11.40 9.29
C THR A 27 3.87 10.15 8.59
N SER A 28 3.01 9.37 9.25
CA SER A 28 2.40 8.18 8.63
C SER A 28 1.46 8.55 7.49
N LEU A 29 0.68 9.61 7.62
CA LEU A 29 -0.16 10.08 6.52
C LEU A 29 0.68 10.55 5.32
N GLY A 30 1.77 11.26 5.57
CA GLY A 30 2.74 11.66 4.54
C GLY A 30 3.37 10.45 3.85
N ALA A 31 3.78 9.44 4.62
CA ALA A 31 4.34 8.19 4.10
C ALA A 31 3.33 7.41 3.24
N ILE A 32 2.06 7.33 3.66
CA ILE A 32 0.99 6.69 2.88
C ILE A 32 0.77 7.39 1.54
N LYS A 33 0.72 8.73 1.55
CA LYS A 33 0.61 9.52 0.32
C LYS A 33 1.81 9.34 -0.59
N ALA A 34 3.03 9.38 -0.04
CA ALA A 34 4.24 9.15 -0.80
C ALA A 34 4.25 7.74 -1.43
N LEU A 35 3.91 6.72 -0.66
CA LEU A 35 3.78 5.34 -1.13
C LEU A 35 2.76 5.24 -2.27
N SER A 36 1.56 5.80 -2.08
CA SER A 36 0.50 5.83 -3.09
C SER A 36 0.96 6.48 -4.41
N ILE A 37 1.58 7.67 -4.33
CA ILE A 37 2.07 8.39 -5.50
C ILE A 37 3.18 7.58 -6.21
N LEU A 38 4.12 7.01 -5.46
CA LEU A 38 5.20 6.19 -6.02
C LEU A 38 4.65 4.98 -6.77
N ARG A 39 3.68 4.28 -6.19
CA ARG A 39 2.99 3.13 -6.81
C ARG A 39 2.31 3.52 -8.12
N ILE A 40 1.52 4.59 -8.10
CA ILE A 40 0.82 5.07 -9.29
C ILE A 40 1.83 5.50 -10.36
N ALA A 41 2.85 6.28 -10.00
CA ALA A 41 3.85 6.77 -10.95
C ALA A 41 4.65 5.63 -11.59
N LEU A 42 5.15 4.70 -10.76
CA LEU A 42 5.86 3.52 -11.24
C LEU A 42 4.95 2.67 -12.14
N GLY A 43 3.75 2.37 -11.65
CA GLY A 43 2.76 1.57 -12.37
C GLY A 43 2.37 2.17 -13.71
N ALA A 44 2.03 3.45 -13.75
CA ALA A 44 1.69 4.17 -14.97
C ALA A 44 2.86 4.20 -15.95
N SER A 45 4.09 4.40 -15.47
CA SER A 45 5.27 4.39 -16.34
C SER A 45 5.44 3.04 -17.04
N VAL A 46 5.31 1.93 -16.29
CA VAL A 46 5.46 0.57 -16.86
C VAL A 46 4.26 0.21 -17.73
N LEU A 47 3.06 0.70 -17.40
CA LEU A 47 1.85 0.49 -18.19
C LEU A 47 1.94 1.16 -19.58
N ILE A 48 2.43 2.40 -19.62
CA ILE A 48 2.52 3.20 -20.84
C ILE A 48 3.77 2.84 -21.65
N ALA A 49 4.93 2.76 -20.99
CA ALA A 49 6.23 2.64 -21.63
C ALA A 49 7.08 1.51 -21.00
N PRO A 50 6.60 0.24 -21.01
CA PRO A 50 7.22 -0.86 -20.27
C PRO A 50 8.71 -1.05 -20.59
N ARG A 51 9.09 -0.95 -21.87
CA ARG A 51 10.48 -1.13 -22.29
C ARG A 51 11.41 -0.03 -21.79
N TRP A 52 10.94 1.21 -21.80
CA TRP A 52 11.73 2.36 -21.34
C TRP A 52 11.85 2.34 -19.82
N SER A 53 10.74 2.11 -19.11
CA SER A 53 10.75 1.99 -17.66
C SER A 53 11.65 0.87 -17.18
N SER A 54 11.55 -0.34 -17.75
CA SER A 54 12.38 -1.47 -17.33
C SER A 54 13.86 -1.33 -17.72
N ALA A 55 14.16 -0.57 -18.79
CA ALA A 55 15.55 -0.26 -19.15
C ALA A 55 16.28 0.57 -18.07
N LEU A 56 15.57 1.44 -17.33
CA LEU A 56 16.14 2.18 -16.19
C LEU A 56 16.67 1.23 -15.11
N PHE A 57 16.04 0.07 -14.96
CA PHE A 57 16.42 -0.96 -14.01
C PHE A 57 17.36 -2.01 -14.61
N ARG A 58 17.98 -1.73 -15.77
CA ARG A 58 18.86 -2.66 -16.51
C ARG A 58 18.18 -4.00 -16.83
N LEU A 59 16.85 -4.01 -16.99
CA LEU A 59 16.06 -5.18 -17.35
C LEU A 59 15.36 -4.93 -18.70
N PRO A 60 16.05 -5.08 -19.84
CA PRO A 60 15.45 -4.88 -21.15
C PRO A 60 14.40 -5.96 -21.42
N ILE A 61 13.12 -5.58 -21.44
CA ILE A 61 12.01 -6.50 -21.71
C ILE A 61 11.81 -6.62 -23.24
N PRO A 62 11.81 -7.84 -23.81
CA PRO A 62 11.43 -8.07 -25.22
C PRO A 62 10.01 -7.57 -25.52
N ALA A 63 9.73 -7.16 -26.77
CA ALA A 63 8.41 -6.62 -27.14
C ALA A 63 7.26 -7.60 -26.81
N GLU A 64 7.51 -8.89 -27.02
CA GLU A 64 6.55 -9.98 -26.78
C GLU A 64 6.17 -10.12 -25.30
N MET A 65 7.08 -9.75 -24.39
CA MET A 65 6.87 -9.81 -22.93
C MET A 65 6.31 -8.50 -22.36
N ALA A 66 6.04 -7.50 -23.22
CA ALA A 66 5.55 -6.19 -22.77
C ALA A 66 4.16 -6.26 -22.12
N VAL A 67 3.35 -7.27 -22.45
CA VAL A 67 2.04 -7.47 -21.81
C VAL A 67 2.21 -7.80 -20.32
N ILE A 68 3.18 -8.65 -19.95
CA ILE A 68 3.46 -9.01 -18.56
C ILE A 68 3.88 -7.78 -17.75
N ALA A 69 4.75 -6.95 -18.32
CA ALA A 69 5.15 -5.69 -17.70
C ALA A 69 3.95 -4.75 -17.47
N ARG A 70 3.03 -4.66 -18.43
CA ARG A 70 1.80 -3.86 -18.28
C ARG A 70 0.87 -4.40 -17.20
N LEU A 71 0.76 -5.71 -17.04
CA LEU A 71 -0.02 -6.30 -15.94
C LEU A 71 0.55 -5.92 -14.57
N PHE A 72 1.88 -5.99 -14.42
CA PHE A 72 2.57 -5.45 -13.24
C PHE A 72 2.24 -3.96 -13.04
N GLY A 73 2.38 -3.15 -14.09
CA GLY A 73 2.09 -1.71 -14.02
C GLY A 73 0.65 -1.39 -13.61
N GLY A 74 -0.33 -2.11 -14.17
CA GLY A 74 -1.74 -1.96 -13.82
C GLY A 74 -2.02 -2.30 -12.36
N ARG A 75 -1.43 -3.39 -11.85
CA ARG A 75 -1.53 -3.76 -10.43
C ARG A 75 -0.99 -2.66 -9.52
N GLU A 76 0.17 -2.09 -9.85
CA GLU A 76 0.76 -1.00 -9.07
C GLU A 76 -0.13 0.25 -9.03
N VAL A 77 -0.75 0.60 -10.16
CA VAL A 77 -1.72 1.71 -10.21
C VAL A 77 -2.90 1.44 -9.28
N VAL A 78 -3.50 0.24 -9.34
CA VAL A 78 -4.64 -0.13 -8.49
C VAL A 78 -4.28 -0.10 -7.01
N LEU A 79 -3.13 -0.69 -6.62
CA LEU A 79 -2.69 -0.69 -5.22
C LEU A 79 -2.40 0.72 -4.69
N GLY A 80 -1.85 1.59 -5.53
CA GLY A 80 -1.60 2.99 -5.18
C GLY A 80 -2.89 3.79 -5.08
N GLU A 81 -3.86 3.56 -5.97
CA GLU A 81 -5.17 4.21 -5.96
C GLU A 81 -5.99 3.80 -4.74
N LEU A 82 -5.99 2.52 -4.36
CA LEU A 82 -6.59 2.03 -3.12
C LEU A 82 -6.03 2.74 -1.88
N LEU A 83 -4.72 3.00 -1.82
CA LEU A 83 -4.13 3.78 -0.73
C LEU A 83 -4.55 5.25 -0.75
N LEU A 84 -4.71 5.83 -1.94
CA LEU A 84 -5.10 7.23 -2.10
C LEU A 84 -6.54 7.47 -1.65
N THR A 85 -7.43 6.54 -1.98
CA THR A 85 -8.87 6.65 -1.72
C THR A 85 -9.31 6.05 -0.39
N ALA A 86 -8.44 5.29 0.29
CA ALA A 86 -8.75 4.69 1.59
C ALA A 86 -8.99 5.71 2.73
N GLN A 87 -8.52 6.96 2.59
CA GLN A 87 -8.81 8.00 3.58
C GLN A 87 -10.23 8.53 3.42
N ASP A 88 -11.07 8.34 4.44
CA ASP A 88 -12.44 8.86 4.47
C ASP A 88 -12.62 9.82 5.64
N LYS A 89 -12.64 11.12 5.35
CA LYS A 89 -12.83 12.17 6.36
C LYS A 89 -14.24 12.23 6.93
N ASN A 90 -15.22 11.61 6.27
CA ASN A 90 -16.62 11.61 6.69
C ASN A 90 -16.96 10.36 7.53
N SER A 91 -16.06 9.36 7.56
CA SER A 91 -16.21 8.17 8.40
C SER A 91 -15.83 8.46 9.86
N PRO A 92 -16.56 7.91 10.85
CA PRO A 92 -16.18 7.99 12.27
C PRO A 92 -14.77 7.48 12.58
N THR A 93 -14.20 6.65 11.71
CA THR A 93 -12.85 6.06 11.87
C THR A 93 -11.79 6.68 10.95
N GLY A 94 -12.13 7.73 10.19
CA GLY A 94 -11.19 8.39 9.28
C GLY A 94 -10.73 7.51 8.09
N GLY A 95 -11.40 6.38 7.84
CA GLY A 95 -10.95 5.37 6.88
C GLY A 95 -9.81 4.45 7.37
N ARG A 96 -9.45 4.50 8.67
CA ARG A 96 -8.31 3.75 9.25
C ARG A 96 -8.30 2.26 8.88
N ARG A 97 -9.46 1.61 8.91
CA ARG A 97 -9.57 0.18 8.56
C ARG A 97 -9.19 -0.09 7.10
N GLU A 98 -9.74 0.69 6.18
CA GLU A 98 -9.45 0.51 4.76
C GLU A 98 -8.00 0.90 4.44
N MET A 99 -7.45 1.92 5.09
CA MET A 99 -6.03 2.27 4.97
C MET A 99 -5.11 1.13 5.45
N LYS A 100 -5.42 0.48 6.59
CA LYS A 100 -4.67 -0.70 7.05
C LYS A 100 -4.76 -1.84 6.06
N ARG A 101 -5.94 -2.12 5.49
CA ARG A 101 -6.14 -3.19 4.50
C ARG A 101 -5.35 -2.92 3.22
N ALA A 102 -5.40 -1.68 2.72
CA ALA A 102 -4.62 -1.27 1.56
C ALA A 102 -3.11 -1.38 1.82
N LEU A 103 -2.62 -0.96 3.00
CA LEU A 103 -1.21 -1.12 3.39
C LEU A 103 -0.78 -2.59 3.44
N TRP A 104 -1.58 -3.46 4.05
CA TRP A 104 -1.29 -4.90 4.09
C TRP A 104 -1.29 -5.53 2.70
N ALA A 105 -2.20 -5.13 1.81
CA ALA A 105 -2.20 -5.57 0.42
C ALA A 105 -0.92 -5.15 -0.32
N ASN A 106 -0.47 -3.91 -0.10
CA ASN A 106 0.78 -3.39 -0.67
C ASN A 106 2.00 -4.17 -0.17
N ILE A 107 2.10 -4.41 1.14
CA ILE A 107 3.18 -5.22 1.75
C ILE A 107 3.18 -6.64 1.18
N GLY A 108 2.01 -7.28 1.10
CA GLY A 108 1.88 -8.63 0.56
C GLY A 108 2.35 -8.72 -0.89
N ALA A 109 1.92 -7.77 -1.74
CA ALA A 109 2.35 -7.70 -3.14
C ALA A 109 3.86 -7.52 -3.27
N ASP A 110 4.46 -6.58 -2.55
CA ASP A 110 5.90 -6.34 -2.62
C ASP A 110 6.70 -7.51 -2.07
N SER A 111 6.20 -8.19 -1.04
CA SER A 111 6.87 -9.36 -0.48
C SER A 111 6.95 -10.48 -1.53
N LEU A 112 5.87 -10.70 -2.28
CA LEU A 112 5.85 -11.67 -3.38
C LEU A 112 6.81 -11.26 -4.50
N ASP A 113 6.87 -9.98 -4.85
CA ASP A 113 7.81 -9.47 -5.85
C ASP A 113 9.26 -9.67 -5.40
N VAL A 114 9.60 -9.34 -4.14
CA VAL A 114 10.95 -9.56 -3.58
C VAL A 114 11.32 -11.05 -3.59
N CYS A 115 10.43 -11.93 -3.14
CA CYS A 115 10.66 -13.38 -3.19
C CYS A 115 10.88 -13.87 -4.62
N SER A 116 10.11 -13.35 -5.57
CA SER A 116 10.25 -13.70 -6.99
C SER A 116 11.58 -13.23 -7.57
N VAL A 117 12.03 -12.02 -7.22
CA VAL A 117 13.34 -11.49 -7.62
C VAL A 117 14.48 -12.31 -7.00
N ILE A 118 14.40 -12.62 -5.71
CA ILE A 118 15.40 -13.46 -5.02
C ILE A 118 15.50 -14.82 -5.70
N PHE A 119 14.35 -15.47 -5.96
CA PHE A 119 14.32 -16.74 -6.66
C PHE A 119 14.94 -16.63 -8.06
N ALA A 120 14.58 -15.60 -8.83
CA ALA A 120 15.11 -15.39 -10.18
C ALA A 120 16.63 -15.17 -10.20
N VAL A 121 17.16 -14.42 -9.22
CA VAL A 121 18.61 -14.24 -9.06
C VAL A 121 19.28 -15.54 -8.64
N ALA A 122 18.67 -16.31 -7.73
CA ALA A 122 19.22 -17.57 -7.24
C ALA A 122 19.28 -18.65 -8.33
N THR A 123 18.31 -18.68 -9.25
CA THR A 123 18.27 -19.61 -10.38
C THR A 123 19.05 -19.14 -11.60
N GLY A 124 19.63 -17.94 -11.57
CA GLY A 124 20.36 -17.35 -12.69
C GLY A 124 19.48 -16.85 -13.83
N THR A 125 18.16 -16.83 -13.66
CA THR A 125 17.22 -16.28 -14.66
C THR A 125 17.23 -14.76 -14.70
N MET A 126 17.72 -14.10 -13.65
CA MET A 126 17.92 -12.65 -13.58
C MET A 126 19.34 -12.30 -13.12
N GLY A 127 19.93 -11.28 -13.75
CA GLY A 127 21.23 -10.74 -13.34
C GLY A 127 21.19 -10.06 -11.96
N LYS A 128 22.33 -10.04 -11.25
CA LYS A 128 22.42 -9.46 -9.91
C LYS A 128 22.09 -7.96 -9.86
N VAL A 129 22.50 -7.19 -10.88
CA VAL A 129 22.25 -5.75 -10.96
C VAL A 129 20.75 -5.44 -11.12
N PRO A 130 20.03 -5.97 -12.13
CA PRO A 130 18.59 -5.76 -12.21
C PRO A 130 17.85 -6.34 -11.00
N GLY A 131 18.30 -7.47 -10.46
CA GLY A 131 17.74 -8.03 -9.23
C GLY A 131 17.88 -7.11 -8.02
N ALA A 132 19.04 -6.49 -7.83
CA ALA A 132 19.26 -5.52 -6.75
C ALA A 132 18.40 -4.26 -6.94
N LEU A 133 18.24 -3.78 -8.18
CA LEU A 133 17.44 -2.59 -8.47
C LEU A 133 15.93 -2.82 -8.25
N PHE A 134 15.39 -3.95 -8.73
CA PHE A 134 13.98 -4.32 -8.49
C PHE A 134 13.71 -4.71 -7.05
N GLY A 135 14.52 -5.62 -6.49
CA GLY A 135 14.36 -6.09 -5.12
C GLY A 135 14.59 -4.97 -4.09
N GLY A 136 15.58 -4.11 -4.33
CA GLY A 136 15.85 -2.94 -3.49
C GLY A 136 14.72 -1.93 -3.52
N GLY A 137 14.16 -1.62 -4.70
CA GLY A 137 13.00 -0.75 -4.84
C GLY A 137 11.79 -1.27 -4.06
N ALA A 138 11.45 -2.55 -4.22
CA ALA A 138 10.34 -3.18 -3.50
C ALA A 138 10.59 -3.19 -1.97
N ALA A 139 11.82 -3.48 -1.52
CA ALA A 139 12.17 -3.44 -0.10
C ALA A 139 11.97 -2.05 0.52
N VAL A 140 12.28 -0.97 -0.21
CA VAL A 140 12.03 0.41 0.23
C VAL A 140 10.53 0.68 0.38
N LEU A 141 9.71 0.21 -0.56
CA LEU A 141 8.26 0.37 -0.48
C LEU A 141 7.65 -0.41 0.69
N ILE A 142 8.14 -1.63 0.96
CA ILE A 142 7.77 -2.41 2.16
C ILE A 142 8.13 -1.63 3.43
N ALA A 143 9.35 -1.08 3.51
CA ALA A 143 9.79 -0.31 4.67
C ALA A 143 8.90 0.92 4.89
N LEU A 144 8.55 1.63 3.82
CA LEU A 144 7.66 2.79 3.88
C LEU A 144 6.24 2.41 4.34
N ALA A 145 5.71 1.28 3.85
CA ALA A 145 4.42 0.75 4.29
C ALA A 145 4.43 0.31 5.76
N ALA A 146 5.51 -0.36 6.21
CA ALA A 146 5.68 -0.77 7.60
C ALA A 146 5.83 0.43 8.55
N LEU A 147 6.54 1.48 8.14
CA LEU A 147 6.62 2.74 8.89
C LEU A 147 5.26 3.43 8.98
N SER A 148 4.47 3.37 7.90
CA SER A 148 3.11 3.92 7.88
C SER A 148 2.20 3.21 8.89
N LEU A 149 2.34 1.89 9.06
CA LEU A 149 1.56 1.10 10.02
C LEU A 149 1.81 1.50 11.50
N LYS A 150 2.98 2.06 11.83
CA LYS A 150 3.30 2.50 13.19
C LYS A 150 2.49 3.71 13.67
N GLY A 151 1.85 4.45 12.76
CA GLY A 151 1.03 5.61 13.11
C GLY A 151 -0.46 5.30 13.28
N PHE A 152 -0.83 4.03 13.36
CA PHE A 152 -2.20 3.59 13.58
C PHE A 152 -2.41 2.94 14.94
#